data_AF-A0A7W0WUE7-F1
#
_entry.id   AF-A0A7W0WUE7-F1
#
_cell.length_a   1.000
_cell.length_b   1.000
_cell.length_c   1.000
_cell.angle_alpha   90.00
_cell.angle_beta   90.00
_cell.angle_gamma   90.00
#
_symmetry.space_group_name_H-M   'P 1'
#
loop_
_entity.id
_entity.type
_entity.pdbx_description
1 polymer ?
#
loop_
_entity_poly.entity_id
_entity_poly.type
_entity_poly.pdbx_seq_one_letter_code
_entity_poly.pdbx_strand_id
1 'polypeptide(L)'
;MLMYADKETESIKLAVSETNRRRAVQKEFNIKHGIVPKSTVRSILDVQPAEPIPKKGSKSLQIAGLDLKKIDSLDSVRAAIEKLRAEMRQAASDLEFERAAALRDKARELEQLELQMR
;
A
#
# COMPACT_ATOMS: atom_id res chain seq x y z
N MET A 1 18.17 -11.30 12.43
CA MET A 1 17.02 -10.76 13.18
C MET A 1 17.60 -9.86 14.23
N LEU A 2 17.14 -8.62 14.29
CA LEU A 2 17.44 -7.70 15.37
C LEU A 2 16.17 -7.59 16.20
N MET A 3 16.26 -7.92 17.47
CA MET A 3 15.16 -7.86 18.40
C MET A 3 15.62 -7.01 19.58
N TYR A 4 14.95 -5.89 19.80
CA TYR A 4 15.25 -4.98 20.90
C TYR A 4 14.47 -5.43 22.13
N ALA A 5 15.17 -5.86 23.16
CA ALA A 5 14.59 -6.26 24.44
C ALA A 5 15.64 -6.06 25.54
N ASP A 6 15.19 -5.60 26.71
CA ASP A 6 16.10 -5.38 27.86
C ASP A 6 16.56 -6.71 28.49
N LYS A 7 15.76 -7.77 28.33
CA LYS A 7 16.08 -9.11 28.83
C LYS A 7 15.62 -10.19 27.86
N GLU A 8 16.37 -11.28 27.81
CA GLU A 8 15.95 -12.50 27.12
C GLU A 8 14.92 -13.24 27.98
N THR A 9 13.66 -13.23 27.53
CA THR A 9 12.61 -14.02 28.17
C THR A 9 12.65 -15.47 27.67
N GLU A 10 12.06 -16.41 28.41
CA GLU A 10 11.99 -17.81 27.97
C GLU A 10 11.28 -17.96 26.61
N SER A 11 10.25 -17.15 26.34
CA SER A 11 9.59 -17.13 25.01
C SER A 11 10.53 -16.68 23.89
N ILE A 12 11.37 -15.67 24.14
CA ILE A 12 12.38 -15.21 23.20
C ILE A 12 13.39 -16.34 22.93
N LYS A 13 13.89 -16.96 24.00
CA LYS A 13 14.86 -18.05 23.93
C LYS A 13 14.33 -19.24 23.13
N LEU A 14 13.07 -19.61 23.36
CA LEU A 14 12.38 -20.65 22.59
C LEU A 14 12.24 -20.27 21.11
N ALA A 15 11.81 -19.05 20.81
CA ALA A 15 11.65 -18.58 19.43
C ALA A 15 13.00 -18.53 18.67
N VAL A 16 14.05 -18.05 19.32
CA VAL A 16 15.41 -17.97 18.75
C VAL A 16 15.99 -19.37 18.52
N SER A 17 15.86 -20.26 19.50
CA SER A 17 16.38 -21.63 19.37
C SER A 17 15.69 -22.42 18.25
N GLU A 18 14.37 -22.35 18.13
CA GLU A 18 13.64 -23.02 17.04
C GLU A 18 13.96 -22.40 15.67
N THR A 19 14.12 -21.08 15.59
CA THR A 19 14.55 -20.39 14.36
C THR A 19 15.93 -20.86 13.92
N ASN A 20 16.87 -20.98 14.86
CA ASN A 20 18.23 -21.45 14.57
C ASN A 20 18.23 -22.93 14.17
N ARG A 21 17.46 -23.79 14.84
CA ARG A 21 17.31 -25.21 14.49
C ARG A 21 16.79 -25.38 13.07
N ARG A 22 15.71 -24.69 12.69
CA ARG A 22 15.16 -24.73 11.33
C ARG A 22 16.16 -24.24 10.29
N ARG A 23 16.87 -23.14 10.59
CA ARG A 23 17.84 -22.56 9.68
C ARG A 23 19.03 -23.48 9.43
N ALA A 24 19.48 -24.24 10.43
CA ALA A 24 20.54 -25.23 10.26
C ALA A 24 20.13 -26.31 9.26
N VAL A 25 18.95 -26.91 9.46
CA VAL A 25 18.39 -27.94 8.56
C VAL A 25 18.23 -27.40 7.12
N GLN A 26 17.71 -26.18 6.97
CA GLN A 26 17.55 -25.55 5.66
C GLN A 26 18.89 -25.30 4.97
N LYS A 27 19.92 -24.85 5.70
CA LYS A 27 21.27 -24.65 5.14
C LYS A 27 21.89 -25.97 4.70
N GLU A 28 21.81 -27.00 5.51
CA GLU A 28 22.34 -28.32 5.17
C GLU A 28 21.65 -28.90 3.93
N PHE A 29 20.31 -28.81 3.89
CA PHE A 29 19.53 -29.22 2.72
C PHE A 29 19.95 -28.45 1.46
N ASN A 30 20.09 -27.13 1.57
CA ASN A 30 20.50 -26.29 0.43
C ASN A 30 21.90 -26.64 -0.07
N ILE A 31 22.87 -26.87 0.82
CA ILE A 31 24.23 -27.28 0.44
C ILE A 31 24.19 -28.64 -0.27
N LYS A 32 23.49 -29.61 0.32
CA LYS A 32 23.38 -30.97 -0.24
C LYS A 32 22.76 -31.00 -1.64
N HIS A 33 21.86 -30.05 -1.95
CA HIS A 33 21.15 -30.00 -3.23
C HIS A 33 21.62 -28.86 -4.15
N GLY A 34 22.68 -28.13 -3.80
CA GLY A 34 23.20 -27.01 -4.60
C GLY A 34 22.21 -25.85 -4.75
N ILE A 35 21.29 -25.66 -3.80
CA ILE A 35 20.26 -24.61 -3.85
C ILE A 35 20.85 -23.30 -3.35
N VAL A 36 20.85 -22.28 -4.21
CA VAL A 36 21.13 -20.89 -3.81
C VAL A 36 19.80 -20.22 -3.44
N PRO A 37 19.61 -19.76 -2.18
CA PRO A 37 18.39 -19.08 -1.78
C PRO A 37 18.15 -17.82 -2.61
N LYS A 38 16.94 -17.66 -3.13
CA LYS A 38 16.49 -16.47 -3.86
C LYS A 38 15.18 -15.97 -3.27
N SER A 39 14.99 -14.66 -3.25
CA SER A 39 13.70 -14.07 -2.88
C SER A 39 12.64 -14.47 -3.89
N THR A 40 11.45 -14.83 -3.41
CA THR A 40 10.31 -15.11 -4.29
C THR A 40 9.78 -13.81 -4.87
N VAL A 41 9.57 -13.78 -6.18
CA VAL A 41 8.89 -12.67 -6.87
C VAL A 41 7.49 -13.16 -7.20
N ARG A 42 6.47 -12.56 -6.59
CA ARG A 42 5.06 -12.85 -6.92
C ARG A 42 4.56 -11.75 -7.85
N SER A 43 4.25 -12.10 -9.08
CA SER A 43 3.55 -11.20 -10.01
C SER A 43 2.15 -10.92 -9.48
N ILE A 44 1.72 -9.66 -9.59
CA ILE A 44 0.31 -9.31 -9.42
C ILE A 44 -0.43 -10.02 -10.56
N LEU A 45 -1.36 -10.91 -10.23
CA LEU A 45 -2.24 -11.51 -11.22
C LEU A 45 -3.16 -10.41 -11.73
N ASP A 46 -3.13 -10.12 -13.02
CA ASP A 46 -4.17 -9.31 -13.66
C ASP A 46 -5.47 -10.09 -13.51
N VAL A 47 -6.30 -9.64 -12.58
CA VAL A 47 -7.69 -10.08 -12.50
C VAL A 47 -8.39 -9.41 -13.68
N GLN A 48 -8.38 -10.06 -14.84
CA GLN A 48 -9.27 -9.65 -15.92
C GLN A 48 -10.71 -9.83 -15.42
N PRO A 49 -11.52 -8.76 -15.36
CA PRO A 49 -12.93 -8.91 -15.05
C PRO A 49 -13.56 -9.83 -16.11
N ALA A 50 -14.34 -10.81 -15.66
CA ALA A 50 -14.99 -11.80 -16.53
C ALA A 50 -16.02 -11.18 -17.49
N GLU A 51 -16.40 -9.93 -17.27
CA GLU A 51 -17.30 -9.18 -18.13
C GLU A 51 -16.59 -7.95 -18.71
N PRO A 52 -16.74 -7.68 -20.02
CA PRO A 52 -16.24 -6.45 -20.63
C PRO A 52 -16.97 -5.27 -19.99
N ILE A 53 -16.26 -4.51 -19.15
CA ILE A 53 -16.75 -3.25 -18.61
C ILE A 53 -17.12 -2.36 -19.81
N PRO A 54 -18.39 -1.97 -19.97
CA PRO A 54 -18.77 -1.12 -21.09
C PRO A 54 -17.99 0.18 -20.96
N LYS A 55 -17.16 0.50 -21.96
CA LYS A 55 -16.52 1.81 -22.11
C LYS A 55 -17.61 2.85 -22.35
N LYS A 56 -18.32 3.25 -21.29
CA LYS A 56 -19.11 4.48 -21.30
C LYS A 56 -18.08 5.58 -21.41
N GLY A 57 -18.07 6.21 -22.58
CA GLY A 57 -17.07 7.18 -22.98
C GLY A 57 -16.76 8.17 -21.88
N SER A 58 -15.50 8.59 -21.85
CA SER A 58 -14.94 9.68 -21.06
C SER A 58 -15.91 10.85 -20.96
N LYS A 59 -16.84 10.77 -20.00
CA LYS A 59 -17.41 11.95 -19.40
C LYS A 59 -16.30 12.37 -18.48
N SER A 60 -15.59 13.41 -18.87
CA SER A 60 -14.85 14.25 -17.95
C SER A 60 -15.78 14.52 -16.76
N LEU A 61 -15.64 13.74 -15.69
CA LEU A 61 -16.26 14.08 -14.43
C LEU A 61 -15.58 15.39 -14.04
N GLN A 62 -16.27 16.50 -14.29
CA GLN A 62 -15.99 17.74 -13.60
C GLN A 62 -16.26 17.46 -12.12
N ILE A 63 -15.24 16.96 -11.44
CA ILE A 63 -15.23 16.81 -10.01
C ILE A 63 -15.30 18.24 -9.47
N ALA A 64 -16.47 18.55 -8.93
CA ALA A 64 -16.85 19.86 -8.46
C ALA A 64 -15.80 20.43 -7.49
N GLY A 65 -15.32 21.63 -7.84
CA GLY A 65 -15.30 22.73 -6.88
C GLY A 65 -14.18 22.77 -5.83
N LEU A 66 -12.96 22.32 -6.12
CA LEU A 66 -11.81 22.86 -5.38
C LEU A 66 -11.21 24.03 -6.17
N ASP A 67 -11.65 25.23 -5.82
CA ASP A 67 -10.91 26.46 -6.13
C ASP A 67 -9.56 26.40 -5.41
N LEU A 68 -8.51 26.06 -6.16
CA LEU A 68 -7.11 26.06 -5.70
C LEU A 68 -6.65 27.44 -5.20
N LYS A 69 -7.48 28.48 -5.36
CA LYS A 69 -7.26 29.86 -4.87
C LYS A 69 -7.72 30.11 -3.42
N LYS A 70 -8.32 29.13 -2.73
CA LYS A 70 -8.81 29.27 -1.34
C LYS A 70 -8.03 28.48 -0.29
N ILE A 71 -6.88 27.92 -0.67
CA ILE A 71 -6.06 27.11 0.23
C ILE A 71 -5.03 28.05 0.90
N ASP A 72 -5.43 28.66 2.01
CA ASP A 72 -4.58 29.60 2.76
C ASP A 72 -3.80 28.92 3.92
N SER A 73 -4.02 27.63 4.19
CA SER A 73 -3.35 26.93 5.31
C SER A 73 -3.05 25.45 5.05
N LEU A 74 -1.89 24.99 5.56
CA LEU A 74 -1.45 23.59 5.51
C LEU A 74 -2.49 22.62 6.10
N ASP A 75 -3.19 23.04 7.15
CA ASP A 75 -4.22 22.24 7.81
C ASP A 75 -5.46 22.03 6.92
N SER A 76 -5.81 23.02 6.08
CA SER A 76 -6.92 22.89 5.13
C SER A 76 -6.61 21.87 4.02
N VAL A 77 -5.34 21.79 3.58
CA VAL A 77 -4.87 20.80 2.60
C VAL A 77 -4.98 19.38 3.18
N ARG A 78 -4.52 19.20 4.42
CA ARG A 78 -4.60 17.91 5.12
C ARG A 78 -6.05 17.44 5.28
N ALA A 79 -6.95 18.33 5.68
CA ALA A 79 -8.37 18.01 5.81
C ALA A 79 -9.00 17.60 4.47
N ALA A 80 -8.61 18.27 3.36
CA ALA A 80 -9.07 17.92 2.02
C ALA A 80 -8.53 16.55 1.56
N ILE A 81 -7.26 16.24 1.83
CA ILE A 81 -6.67 14.93 1.53
C ILE A 81 -7.41 13.81 2.27
N GLU A 82 -7.67 13.98 3.56
CA GLU A 82 -8.38 12.96 4.35
C GLU A 82 -9.82 12.73 3.85
N LYS A 83 -10.52 13.80 3.46
CA LYS A 83 -11.84 13.70 2.84
C LYS A 83 -11.79 12.91 1.53
N LEU A 84 -10.87 13.24 0.63
CA LEU A 84 -10.70 12.53 -0.65
C LEU A 84 -10.34 11.06 -0.45
N ARG A 85 -9.50 10.74 0.54
CA ARG A 85 -9.16 9.35 0.91
C ARG A 85 -10.36 8.59 1.46
N ALA A 86 -11.22 9.24 2.24
CA ALA A 86 -12.46 8.62 2.73
C ALA A 86 -13.41 8.31 1.58
N GLU A 87 -13.63 9.26 0.66
CA GLU A 87 -14.45 9.07 -0.53
C GLU A 87 -13.88 7.99 -1.47
N MET A 88 -12.55 7.93 -1.61
CA MET A 88 -11.86 6.89 -2.38
C MET A 88 -12.11 5.49 -1.80
N ARG A 89 -12.01 5.35 -0.46
CA ARG A 89 -12.28 4.07 0.22
C ARG A 89 -13.73 3.64 0.06
N GLN A 90 -14.66 4.60 0.12
CA GLN A 90 -16.08 4.33 -0.12
C GLN A 90 -16.32 3.87 -1.56
N ALA A 91 -15.79 4.60 -2.55
CA ALA A 91 -15.91 4.21 -3.96
C ALA A 91 -15.28 2.83 -4.25
N ALA A 92 -14.15 2.50 -3.60
CA ALA A 92 -13.55 1.17 -3.71
C ALA A 92 -14.42 0.07 -3.07
N SER A 93 -15.07 0.36 -1.94
CA SER A 93 -16.06 -0.54 -1.31
C SER A 93 -17.28 -0.77 -2.18
N ASP A 94 -17.71 0.26 -2.90
CA ASP A 94 -18.86 0.23 -3.82
C ASP A 94 -18.49 -0.31 -5.21
N LEU A 95 -17.26 -0.83 -5.39
CA LEU A 95 -16.70 -1.37 -6.63
C LEU A 95 -16.59 -0.36 -7.79
N GLU A 96 -16.63 0.95 -7.49
CA GLU A 96 -16.45 2.06 -8.44
C GLU A 96 -14.95 2.38 -8.64
N PHE A 97 -14.19 1.45 -9.22
CA PHE A 97 -12.72 1.55 -9.29
C PHE A 97 -12.19 2.76 -10.09
N GLU A 98 -12.87 3.17 -11.16
CA GLU A 98 -12.47 4.36 -11.94
C GLU A 98 -12.58 5.64 -11.09
N ARG A 99 -13.65 5.74 -10.29
CA ARG A 99 -13.86 6.86 -9.38
C ARG A 99 -12.85 6.85 -8.24
N ALA A 100 -12.57 5.68 -7.66
CA ALA A 100 -11.53 5.53 -6.66
C ALA A 100 -10.15 5.93 -7.22
N ALA A 101 -9.82 5.54 -8.46
CA ALA A 101 -8.57 5.93 -9.10
C ALA A 101 -8.47 7.46 -9.28
N ALA A 102 -9.54 8.11 -9.76
CA ALA A 102 -9.56 9.56 -9.92
C ALA A 102 -9.42 10.31 -8.59
N LEU A 103 -10.07 9.82 -7.52
CA LEU A 103 -9.95 10.40 -6.17
C LEU A 103 -8.55 10.22 -5.58
N ARG A 104 -7.91 9.06 -5.83
CA ARG A 104 -6.52 8.79 -5.44
C ARG A 104 -5.56 9.77 -6.10
N ASP A 105 -5.69 9.97 -7.40
CA ASP A 105 -4.74 10.81 -8.15
C ASP A 105 -4.86 12.28 -7.70
N LYS A 106 -6.07 12.74 -7.38
CA LYS A 106 -6.30 14.06 -6.76
C LYS A 106 -5.72 14.20 -5.36
N ALA A 107 -5.87 13.17 -4.52
CA ALA A 107 -5.27 13.18 -3.19
C ALA A 107 -3.74 13.28 -3.29
N ARG A 108 -3.13 12.61 -4.27
CA ARG A 108 -1.68 12.70 -4.55
C ARG A 108 -1.24 14.09 -5.02
N GLU A 109 -2.02 14.75 -5.88
CA GLU A 109 -1.74 16.13 -6.28
C GLU A 109 -1.74 17.09 -5.07
N LEU A 110 -2.70 16.93 -4.16
CA LEU A 110 -2.74 17.73 -2.92
C LEU A 110 -1.61 17.38 -1.95
N GLU A 111 -1.21 16.11 -1.83
CA GLU A 111 -0.04 15.70 -1.03
C GLU A 111 1.26 16.31 -1.56
N GLN A 112 1.41 16.41 -2.88
CA GLN A 112 2.56 17.09 -3.50
C GLN A 112 2.57 18.59 -3.17
N LEU A 113 1.40 19.23 -3.21
CA LEU A 113 1.26 20.63 -2.81
C LEU A 113 1.56 20.83 -1.31
N GLU A 114 1.06 19.94 -0.43
CA GLU A 114 1.38 19.96 1.01
C GLU A 114 2.89 19.89 1.25
N LEU A 115 3.58 19.01 0.52
CA LEU A 115 5.04 18.85 0.64
C LEU A 115 5.80 20.10 0.18
N GLN A 116 5.29 20.82 -0.82
CA GLN A 116 5.87 22.08 -1.30
C GLN A 116 5.62 23.26 -0.34
N MET A 117 4.56 23.19 0.46
CA MET A 117 4.20 24.22 1.46
C MET A 117 4.89 24.00 2.83
N ARG A 118 5.64 22.91 2.99
CA ARG A 118 6.34 22.53 4.23
C ARG A 118 7.79 23.00 4.21
#